data_AF-A0A439P5J9-F1
#
_entry.id   AF-A0A439P5J9-F1
#
_cell.length_a   1.000
_cell.length_b   1.000
_cell.length_c   1.000
_cell.angle_alpha   90.00
_cell.angle_beta   90.00
_cell.angle_gamma   90.00
#
_symmetry.space_group_name_H-M   'P 1'
#
loop_
_entity.id
_entity.type
_entity.pdbx_description
1 polymer ?
#
loop_
_entity_poly.entity_id
_entity_poly.type
_entity_poly.pdbx_seq_one_letter_code
_entity_poly.pdbx_strand_id
1 'polypeptide(L)'
;MLHPRFNVIAALLVAAVLFCARGPVEAAEETGFDPFVIDELSAPNSVAIIEDPTGEAPTPKVYSFRIPSGYCNPRRYEPHAPANDCDEQSVRSQIRENVFATKKNGNGQPKQSWYGFALYLPEDFPYGVKQADGYMQLFYFHNKQCQHVSLANFAGKDDSLYIAFSSALGNYSCTPGPRLKVTDFKNLIGKWSRFELFIKWAKDSSGQVKVYLDGKLVTEWRGPTFTPGFERTNYAKFGIYLCCTQSVARVRGASLYFAAVSRAETRDGLYTQGDALALKSLQVTLNALGCDVGKPDGRPNERTREMALSCRTLPAGAAPRDLSVATVRSFLALYSDPATAALPKGRFIEPPLEVGSVSNVPKDVASPSGLLMPVFKVHAYEGQAQMGGNDSTYVTDLDIKIDKSGGTPNFSLAVVVHSAVPGDIGTLEMFLNAPTKSARKVASCALGTIKYPDGTDHVAFRFAKSGDTWIVGNASCLIAALPKKEAAVARFVADHFSDVAVGMVADGSVNLLTFDVMRSFVGKVATGELKVAGQ
;
A
#
# COMPACT_ATOMS: atom_id res chain seq x y z
N MET A 1 -35.07 71.34 44.95
CA MET A 1 -35.54 70.18 44.16
C MET A 1 -34.46 69.82 43.17
N LEU A 2 -34.25 68.52 42.96
CA LEU A 2 -33.28 67.85 42.08
C LEU A 2 -31.82 67.71 42.57
N HIS A 3 -31.38 66.44 42.45
CA HIS A 3 -30.05 65.83 42.57
C HIS A 3 -29.62 65.40 43.99
N PRO A 4 -28.89 64.25 44.15
CA PRO A 4 -28.08 63.54 43.15
C PRO A 4 -28.23 61.98 43.06
N ARG A 5 -27.50 61.47 42.06
CA ARG A 5 -27.01 60.11 41.71
C ARG A 5 -26.79 59.11 42.87
N PHE A 6 -26.91 57.79 42.60
CA PHE A 6 -25.80 56.81 42.57
C PHE A 6 -26.25 55.37 42.23
N ASN A 7 -25.28 54.63 41.70
CA ASN A 7 -25.29 53.29 41.07
C ASN A 7 -25.73 52.12 41.95
N VAL A 8 -26.30 51.07 41.33
CA VAL A 8 -25.94 49.66 41.61
C VAL A 8 -25.95 48.88 40.29
N ILE A 9 -24.79 48.33 39.94
CA ILE A 9 -24.59 47.33 38.88
C ILE A 9 -24.90 45.97 39.50
N ALA A 10 -25.88 45.24 38.96
CA ALA A 10 -26.09 43.83 39.26
C ALA A 10 -25.40 42.99 38.17
N ALA A 11 -24.33 42.29 38.55
CA ALA A 11 -23.64 41.33 37.71
C ALA A 11 -24.44 40.02 37.66
N LEU A 12 -24.99 39.68 36.49
CA LEU A 12 -25.50 38.34 36.18
C LEU A 12 -24.39 37.57 35.46
N LEU A 13 -23.70 36.73 36.23
CA LEU A 13 -22.79 35.70 35.74
C LEU A 13 -23.60 34.63 35.01
N VAL A 14 -23.68 34.71 33.69
CA VAL A 14 -24.10 33.59 32.84
C VAL A 14 -22.89 32.71 32.62
N ALA A 15 -22.78 31.63 33.39
CA ALA A 15 -21.86 30.55 33.10
C ALA A 15 -22.34 29.84 31.83
N ALA A 16 -21.82 30.24 30.68
CA ALA A 16 -21.97 29.48 29.44
C ALA A 16 -21.16 28.18 29.58
N VAL A 17 -21.84 27.11 29.98
CA VAL A 17 -21.32 25.75 29.82
C VAL A 17 -21.24 25.50 28.31
N LEU A 18 -20.04 25.61 27.73
CA LEU A 18 -19.77 25.10 26.39
C LEU A 18 -19.91 23.57 26.45
N PHE A 19 -21.10 23.09 26.11
CA PHE A 19 -21.25 21.72 25.63
C PHE A 19 -20.53 21.64 24.27
N CYS A 20 -19.31 21.09 24.26
CA CYS A 20 -18.69 20.61 23.03
C CYS A 20 -19.51 19.43 22.49
N ALA A 21 -20.58 19.72 21.76
CA ALA A 21 -21.33 18.72 21.03
C ALA A 21 -20.39 18.09 19.99
N ARG A 22 -20.02 16.83 20.20
CA ARG A 22 -19.38 15.96 19.19
C ARG A 22 -20.44 15.61 18.14
N GLY A 23 -20.77 16.56 17.27
CA GLY A 23 -21.68 16.38 16.15
C GLY A 23 -21.06 15.60 15.00
N PRO A 24 -21.88 15.12 14.04
CA PRO A 24 -21.38 14.60 12.77
C PRO A 24 -20.50 15.66 12.09
N VAL A 25 -19.40 15.22 11.46
CA VAL A 25 -18.61 16.10 10.61
C VAL A 25 -19.38 16.22 9.31
N GLU A 26 -20.08 17.33 9.13
CA GLU A 26 -20.87 17.59 7.91
C GLU A 26 -19.90 17.64 6.73
N ALA A 27 -20.00 16.67 5.82
CA ALA A 27 -19.04 16.50 4.75
C ALA A 27 -19.07 17.69 3.79
N ALA A 28 -17.91 18.06 3.24
CA ALA A 28 -17.79 19.16 2.27
C ALA A 28 -18.63 18.93 0.99
N GLU A 29 -18.89 17.67 0.63
CA GLU A 29 -19.78 17.20 -0.44
C GLU A 29 -20.30 15.78 -0.09
N GLU A 30 -21.23 15.23 -0.87
CA GLU A 30 -21.65 13.83 -0.73
C GLU A 30 -20.47 12.89 -1.03
N THR A 31 -20.03 12.13 -0.03
CA THR A 31 -18.79 11.35 -0.11
C THR A 31 -19.01 9.91 -0.57
N GLY A 32 -20.25 9.42 -0.61
CA GLY A 32 -20.55 8.01 -0.85
C GLY A 32 -20.12 7.05 0.28
N PHE A 33 -19.41 7.53 1.30
CA PHE A 33 -19.11 6.81 2.55
C PHE A 33 -20.31 6.85 3.50
N ASP A 34 -20.29 5.99 4.52
CA ASP A 34 -21.13 6.20 5.69
C ASP A 34 -20.66 7.45 6.47
N PRO A 35 -21.50 8.07 7.33
CA PRO A 35 -21.18 9.33 7.96
C PRO A 35 -19.82 9.32 8.67
N PHE A 36 -19.07 10.39 8.47
CA PHE A 36 -17.77 10.56 9.10
C PHE A 36 -17.90 11.11 10.53
N VAL A 37 -17.08 10.57 11.42
CA VAL A 37 -16.96 11.06 12.80
C VAL A 37 -15.48 11.26 13.14
N ILE A 38 -15.20 12.28 13.95
CA ILE A 38 -13.85 12.47 14.51
C ILE A 38 -13.51 11.21 15.32
N ASP A 39 -12.35 10.62 15.05
CA ASP A 39 -11.87 9.50 15.86
C ASP A 39 -11.65 10.00 17.28
N GLU A 40 -12.29 9.34 18.23
CA GLU A 40 -12.33 9.72 19.63
C GLU A 40 -10.96 9.73 20.34
N LEU A 41 -9.93 9.17 19.70
CA LEU A 41 -8.54 9.18 20.14
C LEU A 41 -7.74 10.35 19.53
N SER A 42 -8.31 11.13 18.61
CA SER A 42 -7.66 12.32 18.03
C SER A 42 -7.30 13.36 19.09
N ALA A 43 -6.22 14.09 18.83
CA ALA A 43 -5.85 15.24 19.63
C ALA A 43 -6.98 16.28 19.70
N PRO A 44 -7.19 16.97 20.83
CA PRO A 44 -8.22 17.99 20.95
C PRO A 44 -8.05 19.09 19.91
N ASN A 45 -9.16 19.51 19.29
CA ASN A 45 -9.20 20.58 18.28
C ASN A 45 -8.24 20.37 17.09
N SER A 46 -7.84 19.11 16.82
CA SER A 46 -6.88 18.79 15.78
C SER A 46 -7.50 18.56 14.40
N VAL A 47 -8.82 18.36 14.37
CA VAL A 47 -9.61 18.07 13.17
C VAL A 47 -10.58 19.22 12.95
N ALA A 48 -10.59 19.77 11.74
CA ALA A 48 -11.53 20.80 11.33
C ALA A 48 -11.91 20.64 9.86
N ILE A 49 -13.03 21.24 9.46
CA ILE A 49 -13.30 21.57 8.05
C ILE A 49 -13.09 23.07 7.92
N ILE A 50 -12.22 23.46 6.99
CA ILE A 50 -11.86 24.85 6.74
C ILE A 50 -12.00 25.18 5.25
N GLU A 51 -12.00 26.46 4.92
CA GLU A 51 -11.76 26.89 3.54
C GLU A 51 -10.35 26.45 3.12
N ASP A 52 -10.20 26.08 1.85
CA ASP A 52 -8.91 25.66 1.29
C ASP A 52 -7.85 26.77 1.48
N PRO A 53 -6.78 26.51 2.26
CA PRO A 53 -5.75 27.52 2.51
C PRO A 53 -4.88 27.83 1.29
N THR A 54 -4.94 27.01 0.24
CA THR A 54 -4.13 27.16 -0.97
C THR A 54 -4.86 27.90 -2.10
N GLY A 55 -6.19 27.85 -2.12
CA GLY A 55 -7.01 28.31 -3.24
C GLY A 55 -7.00 27.41 -4.48
N GLU A 56 -6.33 26.25 -4.42
CA GLU A 56 -6.09 25.34 -5.55
C GLU A 56 -6.78 23.97 -5.40
N ALA A 57 -7.40 23.70 -4.26
CA ALA A 57 -8.03 22.41 -3.99
C ALA A 57 -9.15 22.10 -4.99
N PRO A 58 -9.45 20.80 -5.21
CA PRO A 58 -10.59 20.39 -6.04
C PRO A 58 -11.96 20.85 -5.48
N THR A 59 -12.05 21.06 -4.15
CA THR A 59 -13.25 21.53 -3.44
C THR A 59 -12.91 22.77 -2.60
N PRO A 60 -13.85 23.73 -2.44
CA PRO A 60 -13.58 24.97 -1.70
C PRO A 60 -13.32 24.73 -0.21
N LYS A 61 -13.93 23.70 0.36
CA LYS A 61 -13.69 23.27 1.74
C LYS A 61 -12.86 22.00 1.79
N VAL A 62 -12.00 21.91 2.81
CA VAL A 62 -11.06 20.81 3.02
C VAL A 62 -11.08 20.33 4.47
N TYR A 63 -10.82 19.05 4.68
CA TYR A 63 -10.53 18.51 6.01
C TYR A 63 -9.10 18.89 6.38
N SER A 64 -8.92 19.54 7.53
CA SER A 64 -7.62 19.87 8.11
C SER A 64 -7.34 18.96 9.31
N PHE A 65 -6.10 18.45 9.36
CA PHE A 65 -5.61 17.59 10.43
C PHE A 65 -4.29 18.13 10.97
N ARG A 66 -4.11 18.11 12.29
CA ARG A 66 -2.86 18.56 12.93
C ARG A 66 -2.47 17.68 14.11
N ILE A 67 -1.31 17.04 14.06
CA ILE A 67 -0.73 16.42 15.27
C ILE A 67 0.14 17.44 16.01
N PRO A 68 -0.08 17.70 17.31
CA PRO A 68 0.80 18.53 18.12
C PRO A 68 2.10 17.78 18.46
N SER A 69 3.21 18.52 18.59
CA SER A 69 4.46 17.95 19.10
C SER A 69 4.28 17.48 20.55
N GLY A 70 4.82 16.30 20.88
CA GLY A 70 4.80 15.77 22.26
C GLY A 70 3.44 15.31 22.77
N TYR A 71 2.36 15.42 22.00
CA TYR A 71 1.03 15.05 22.45
C TYR A 71 0.73 13.56 22.20
N CYS A 72 0.17 12.90 23.19
CA CYS A 72 -0.48 11.59 23.09
C CYS A 72 -1.83 11.64 23.80
N ASN A 73 -2.78 10.78 23.42
CA ASN A 73 -4.09 10.74 24.07
C ASN A 73 -4.07 9.77 25.27
N PRO A 74 -4.34 10.24 26.52
CA PRO A 74 -4.33 9.36 27.69
C PRO A 74 -5.57 8.45 27.78
N ARG A 75 -6.56 8.62 26.91
CA ARG A 75 -7.77 7.80 26.88
C ARG A 75 -7.44 6.36 26.49
N ARG A 76 -7.82 5.41 27.34
CA ARG A 76 -7.75 3.97 27.04
C ARG A 76 -8.54 3.62 25.80
N TYR A 77 -8.01 2.72 24.97
CA TYR A 77 -8.67 2.28 23.73
C TYR A 77 -10.05 1.67 23.99
N GLU A 78 -10.17 0.92 25.09
CA GLU A 78 -11.42 0.39 25.62
C GLU A 78 -11.41 0.48 27.16
N PRO A 79 -12.57 0.38 27.84
CA PRO A 79 -12.65 0.47 29.31
C PRO A 79 -11.72 -0.50 30.05
N HIS A 80 -11.38 -1.63 29.45
CA HIS A 80 -10.50 -2.66 30.01
C HIS A 80 -9.17 -2.81 29.28
N ALA A 81 -8.89 -1.97 28.27
CA ALA A 81 -7.63 -2.07 27.53
C ALA A 81 -6.46 -1.60 28.41
N PRO A 82 -5.32 -2.33 28.42
CA PRO A 82 -4.16 -1.96 29.21
C PRO A 82 -3.40 -0.76 28.64
N ALA A 83 -3.71 -0.33 27.41
CA ALA A 83 -2.94 0.66 26.66
C ALA A 83 -3.79 1.86 26.18
N ASN A 84 -3.11 2.97 25.99
CA ASN A 84 -3.59 4.17 25.29
C ASN A 84 -2.50 4.69 24.34
N ASP A 85 -2.75 5.82 23.69
CA ASP A 85 -1.75 6.41 22.78
C ASP A 85 -0.46 6.80 23.50
N CYS A 86 -0.50 7.16 24.78
CA CYS A 86 0.69 7.51 25.55
C CYS A 86 1.56 6.29 25.89
N ASP A 87 0.95 5.15 26.18
CA ASP A 87 1.70 3.90 26.40
C ASP A 87 2.33 3.40 25.09
N GLU A 88 1.58 3.51 23.98
CA GLU A 88 2.02 3.09 22.64
C GLU A 88 2.86 4.15 21.91
N GLN A 89 3.25 5.24 22.59
CA GLN A 89 4.04 6.34 22.02
C GLN A 89 3.49 6.83 20.67
N SER A 90 2.18 7.07 20.64
CA SER A 90 1.40 7.30 19.44
C SER A 90 0.67 8.64 19.52
N VAL A 91 0.43 9.24 18.35
CA VAL A 91 -0.34 10.47 18.21
C VAL A 91 -1.22 10.41 16.98
N ARG A 92 -2.44 10.95 17.08
CA ARG A 92 -3.36 10.97 15.95
C ARG A 92 -4.20 12.23 15.88
N SER A 93 -4.54 12.58 14.66
CA SER A 93 -5.54 13.56 14.27
C SER A 93 -6.23 13.00 13.03
N GLN A 94 -7.39 12.37 13.21
CA GLN A 94 -8.03 11.62 12.13
C GLN A 94 -9.55 11.52 12.26
N ILE A 95 -10.19 11.19 11.15
CA ILE A 95 -11.60 10.88 11.05
C ILE A 95 -11.76 9.40 10.72
N ARG A 96 -12.87 8.80 11.14
CA ARG A 96 -13.27 7.44 10.77
C ARG A 96 -14.66 7.43 10.15
N GLU A 97 -14.85 6.54 9.18
CA GLU A 97 -16.17 6.17 8.67
C GLU A 97 -16.96 5.47 9.77
N ASN A 98 -18.20 5.90 9.98
CA ASN A 98 -19.11 5.29 10.95
C ASN A 98 -20.01 4.24 10.29
N VAL A 99 -19.41 3.15 9.82
CA VAL A 99 -20.10 2.00 9.20
C VAL A 99 -21.18 1.37 10.09
N PHE A 100 -21.19 1.69 11.39
CA PHE A 100 -22.17 1.17 12.35
C PHE A 100 -23.47 1.98 12.39
N ALA A 101 -23.47 3.23 11.91
CA ALA A 101 -24.63 4.12 11.98
C ALA A 101 -25.73 3.73 10.99
N THR A 102 -25.35 3.56 9.73
CA THR A 102 -26.24 3.30 8.59
C THR A 102 -26.21 1.83 8.17
N LYS A 103 -25.06 1.17 8.35
CA LYS A 103 -24.79 -0.21 7.92
C LYS A 103 -25.10 -0.47 6.44
N LYS A 104 -24.87 0.53 5.58
CA LYS A 104 -25.16 0.46 4.13
C LYS A 104 -24.53 -0.76 3.47
N ASN A 105 -23.35 -1.17 3.93
CA ASN A 105 -22.62 -2.36 3.49
C ASN A 105 -22.38 -3.35 4.65
N GLY A 106 -23.33 -3.45 5.58
CA GLY A 106 -23.07 -4.04 6.90
C GLY A 106 -22.09 -3.17 7.71
N ASN A 107 -21.28 -3.78 8.57
CA ASN A 107 -20.24 -3.05 9.32
C ASN A 107 -18.94 -2.88 8.49
N GLY A 108 -19.03 -2.96 7.17
CA GLY A 108 -17.88 -3.15 6.27
C GLY A 108 -17.88 -2.20 5.08
N GLN A 109 -17.04 -2.57 4.10
CA GLN A 109 -16.98 -1.93 2.79
C GLN A 109 -17.83 -2.70 1.77
N PRO A 110 -18.20 -2.08 0.62
CA PRO A 110 -18.70 -2.82 -0.54
C PRO A 110 -17.73 -3.94 -0.95
N LYS A 111 -18.18 -4.95 -1.70
CA LYS A 111 -17.30 -6.03 -2.18
C LYS A 111 -16.12 -5.52 -3.02
N GLN A 112 -16.35 -4.46 -3.77
CA GLN A 112 -15.33 -3.70 -4.47
C GLN A 112 -15.78 -2.26 -4.59
N SER A 113 -14.84 -1.32 -4.60
CA SER A 113 -15.15 0.10 -4.78
C SER A 113 -13.94 0.86 -5.30
N TRP A 114 -14.21 2.02 -5.89
CA TRP A 114 -13.26 3.10 -6.06
C TRP A 114 -13.32 4.05 -4.87
N TYR A 115 -12.16 4.51 -4.43
CA TYR A 115 -11.96 5.49 -3.38
C TYR A 115 -11.10 6.62 -3.93
N GLY A 116 -11.52 7.86 -3.76
CA GLY A 116 -10.82 9.03 -4.28
C GLY A 116 -10.59 10.06 -3.18
N PHE A 117 -9.45 10.75 -3.22
CA PHE A 117 -9.19 11.93 -2.40
C PHE A 117 -8.02 12.73 -2.98
N ALA A 118 -7.99 14.02 -2.69
CA ALA A 118 -6.81 14.86 -2.90
C ALA A 118 -6.13 15.12 -1.56
N LEU A 119 -4.81 15.04 -1.54
CA LEU A 119 -3.98 15.22 -0.35
C LEU A 119 -3.03 16.40 -0.58
N TYR A 120 -2.97 17.33 0.37
CA TYR A 120 -1.98 18.40 0.42
C TYR A 120 -1.08 18.23 1.64
N LEU A 121 0.22 18.14 1.41
CA LEU A 121 1.25 18.14 2.45
C LEU A 121 1.98 19.49 2.37
N PRO A 122 1.92 20.35 3.40
CA PRO A 122 2.66 21.62 3.44
C PRO A 122 4.17 21.46 3.25
N GLU A 123 4.85 22.52 2.81
CA GLU A 123 6.29 22.54 2.57
C GLU A 123 7.13 22.07 3.76
N ASP A 124 6.66 22.36 4.96
CA ASP A 124 7.30 22.04 6.23
C ASP A 124 6.86 20.69 6.82
N PHE A 125 6.06 19.89 6.09
CA PHE A 125 5.59 18.60 6.58
C PHE A 125 6.78 17.69 6.96
N PRO A 126 6.89 17.24 8.22
CA PRO A 126 7.98 16.39 8.66
C PRO A 126 7.77 14.95 8.20
N TYR A 127 8.48 14.54 7.15
CA TYR A 127 8.57 13.15 6.69
C TYR A 127 10.00 12.62 6.80
N GLY A 128 10.16 11.30 6.71
CA GLY A 128 11.49 10.70 6.70
C GLY A 128 12.24 10.96 7.99
N VAL A 129 13.55 11.17 7.86
CA VAL A 129 14.44 11.50 9.00
C VAL A 129 14.07 12.80 9.72
N LYS A 130 13.18 13.63 9.16
CA LYS A 130 12.68 14.85 9.80
C LYS A 130 11.58 14.58 10.81
N GLN A 131 11.04 13.36 10.88
CA GLN A 131 10.03 12.96 11.85
C GLN A 131 10.59 11.93 12.84
N ALA A 132 9.93 11.75 13.97
CA ALA A 132 10.23 10.65 14.90
C ALA A 132 10.08 9.30 14.20
N ASP A 133 10.99 8.38 14.53
CA ASP A 133 10.93 6.98 14.07
C ASP A 133 9.61 6.35 14.51
N GLY A 134 8.81 5.87 13.56
CA GLY A 134 7.49 5.30 13.79
C GLY A 134 6.76 4.92 12.50
N TYR A 135 5.49 4.53 12.63
CA TYR A 135 4.65 4.14 11.50
C TYR A 135 3.54 5.17 11.30
N MET A 136 3.66 5.94 10.23
CA MET A 136 2.71 7.00 9.87
C MET A 136 1.69 6.47 8.86
N GLN A 137 0.41 6.69 9.10
CA GLN A 137 -0.71 6.33 8.25
C GLN A 137 -1.52 7.56 7.88
N LEU A 138 -1.83 7.72 6.59
CA LEU A 138 -2.55 8.88 6.07
C LEU A 138 -3.99 8.55 5.66
N PHE A 139 -4.20 7.39 5.04
CA PHE A 139 -5.50 6.85 4.68
C PHE A 139 -5.45 5.34 4.81
N TYR A 140 -6.36 4.72 5.55
CA TYR A 140 -6.29 3.28 5.82
C TYR A 140 -7.64 2.67 6.16
N PHE A 141 -7.67 1.34 6.14
CA PHE A 141 -8.83 0.52 6.42
C PHE A 141 -8.56 -0.32 7.68
N HIS A 142 -9.50 -0.29 8.62
CA HIS A 142 -9.35 -0.89 9.94
C HIS A 142 -10.47 -1.90 10.23
N ASN A 143 -10.12 -3.05 10.79
CA ASN A 143 -11.07 -4.16 11.03
C ASN A 143 -11.45 -4.36 12.52
N LYS A 144 -11.31 -3.30 13.33
CA LYS A 144 -11.34 -3.26 14.81
C LYS A 144 -10.14 -3.89 15.52
N GLN A 145 -9.37 -4.76 14.86
CA GLN A 145 -8.15 -5.32 15.45
C GLN A 145 -6.91 -4.64 14.92
N CYS A 146 -6.85 -4.44 13.59
CA CYS A 146 -5.67 -3.98 12.91
C CYS A 146 -6.03 -3.14 11.68
N GLN A 147 -5.17 -2.16 11.35
CA GLN A 147 -5.09 -1.63 10.00
C GLN A 147 -4.66 -2.75 9.05
N HIS A 148 -5.34 -2.97 7.92
CA HIS A 148 -4.99 -4.09 7.03
C HIS A 148 -4.71 -3.68 5.59
N VAL A 149 -5.13 -2.47 5.20
CA VAL A 149 -4.68 -1.79 3.97
C VAL A 149 -4.45 -0.32 4.33
N SER A 150 -3.23 0.19 4.13
CA SER A 150 -2.84 1.53 4.59
C SER A 150 -1.95 2.25 3.58
N LEU A 151 -2.25 3.50 3.27
CA LEU A 151 -1.25 4.43 2.76
C LEU A 151 -0.38 4.90 3.92
N ALA A 152 0.86 4.41 3.95
CA ALA A 152 1.73 4.49 5.12
C ALA A 152 3.19 4.82 4.80
N ASN A 153 3.89 5.32 5.80
CA ASN A 153 5.31 5.67 5.78
C ASN A 153 6.00 5.19 7.07
N PHE A 154 7.25 4.74 6.94
CA PHE A 154 8.12 4.46 8.09
C PHE A 154 8.87 5.75 8.43
N ALA A 155 8.17 6.63 9.15
CA ALA A 155 8.69 7.90 9.60
C ALA A 155 10.01 7.68 10.35
N GLY A 156 10.93 8.65 10.27
CA GLY A 156 12.28 8.58 10.85
C GLY A 156 13.26 7.66 10.10
N LYS A 157 12.80 6.81 9.18
CA LYS A 157 13.64 5.83 8.46
C LYS A 157 13.61 5.99 6.95
N ASP A 158 12.47 6.36 6.38
CA ASP A 158 12.24 6.35 4.94
C ASP A 158 11.41 7.55 4.48
N ASP A 159 11.73 8.06 3.30
CA ASP A 159 11.08 9.19 2.64
C ASP A 159 9.97 8.74 1.67
N SER A 160 9.65 7.45 1.62
CA SER A 160 8.70 6.86 0.67
C SER A 160 7.30 6.67 1.29
N LEU A 161 6.26 6.89 0.50
CA LEU A 161 4.89 6.50 0.81
C LEU A 161 4.59 5.14 0.15
N TYR A 162 3.94 4.24 0.89
CA TYR A 162 3.58 2.90 0.46
C TYR A 162 2.09 2.66 0.55
N ILE A 163 1.59 1.73 -0.26
CA ILE A 163 0.41 0.94 0.10
C ILE A 163 0.91 -0.30 0.86
N ALA A 164 0.58 -0.36 2.14
CA ALA A 164 1.03 -1.39 3.08
C ALA A 164 -0.14 -2.26 3.51
N PHE A 165 0.12 -3.57 3.59
CA PHE A 165 -0.81 -4.56 4.05
C PHE A 165 -0.38 -5.06 5.43
N SER A 166 -1.36 -5.42 6.27
CA SER A 166 -1.08 -6.11 7.53
C SER A 166 -2.20 -7.10 7.84
N SER A 167 -1.86 -8.10 8.65
CA SER A 167 -2.81 -9.10 9.13
C SER A 167 -3.04 -8.94 10.63
N ALA A 168 -4.29 -9.00 11.06
CA ALA A 168 -4.61 -9.06 12.48
C ALA A 168 -4.24 -10.45 13.04
N LEU A 169 -3.58 -10.47 14.21
CA LEU A 169 -3.34 -11.69 15.00
C LEU A 169 -4.38 -11.88 16.11
N GLY A 170 -5.32 -10.94 16.26
CA GLY A 170 -6.20 -10.82 17.42
C GLY A 170 -5.56 -10.01 18.55
N ASN A 171 -6.33 -9.69 19.59
CA ASN A 171 -5.91 -8.87 20.73
C ASN A 171 -5.26 -7.53 20.34
N TYR A 172 -5.78 -6.88 19.31
CA TYR A 172 -5.26 -5.61 18.76
C TYR A 172 -3.82 -5.70 18.22
N SER A 173 -3.32 -6.91 17.97
CA SER A 173 -1.99 -7.14 17.40
C SER A 173 -2.03 -7.25 15.87
N CYS A 174 -0.99 -6.70 15.26
CA CYS A 174 -0.80 -6.59 13.82
C CYS A 174 0.52 -7.23 13.40
N THR A 175 0.49 -8.08 12.37
CA THR A 175 1.69 -8.51 11.65
C THR A 175 1.82 -7.72 10.36
N PRO A 176 2.95 -7.02 10.13
CA PRO A 176 3.22 -6.37 8.86
C PRO A 176 3.21 -7.37 7.71
N GLY A 177 2.61 -6.98 6.60
CA GLY A 177 2.63 -7.72 5.33
C GLY A 177 3.37 -6.94 4.24
N PRO A 178 3.11 -7.29 2.97
CA PRO A 178 3.71 -6.65 1.80
C PRO A 178 3.49 -5.14 1.77
N ARG A 179 4.44 -4.42 1.14
CA ARG A 179 4.41 -2.97 1.00
C ARG A 179 4.86 -2.64 -0.40
N LEU A 180 4.04 -1.87 -1.11
CA LEU A 180 4.36 -1.48 -2.48
C LEU A 180 4.51 0.03 -2.52
N LYS A 181 5.64 0.48 -3.06
CA LYS A 181 5.96 1.90 -3.12
C LYS A 181 4.95 2.62 -4.01
N VAL A 182 4.44 3.74 -3.52
CA VAL A 182 3.49 4.60 -4.24
C VAL A 182 4.23 5.81 -4.82
N THR A 183 5.00 6.51 -3.99
CA THR A 183 5.84 7.65 -4.40
C THR A 183 6.83 8.02 -3.28
N ASP A 184 7.69 9.01 -3.53
CA ASP A 184 8.47 9.69 -2.50
C ASP A 184 7.70 10.92 -1.97
N PHE A 185 7.82 11.23 -0.68
CA PHE A 185 7.18 12.40 -0.07
C PHE A 185 7.59 13.70 -0.74
N LYS A 186 8.86 13.83 -1.17
CA LYS A 186 9.34 15.02 -1.90
C LYS A 186 8.50 15.35 -3.14
N ASN A 187 7.81 14.37 -3.72
CA ASN A 187 6.95 14.55 -4.88
C ASN A 187 5.51 14.94 -4.52
N LEU A 188 5.16 15.01 -3.23
CA LEU A 188 3.83 15.33 -2.69
C LEU A 188 3.81 16.66 -1.92
N ILE A 189 4.97 17.11 -1.44
CA ILE A 189 5.09 18.34 -0.66
C ILE A 189 4.74 19.59 -1.48
N GLY A 190 4.05 20.54 -0.87
CA GLY A 190 3.76 21.87 -1.38
C GLY A 190 2.64 21.94 -2.41
N LYS A 191 1.97 20.82 -2.73
CA LYS A 191 0.95 20.76 -3.78
C LYS A 191 -0.16 19.76 -3.45
N TRP A 192 -1.29 19.90 -4.15
CA TRP A 192 -2.34 18.89 -4.15
C TRP A 192 -1.96 17.72 -5.04
N SER A 193 -2.08 16.51 -4.48
CA SER A 193 -1.92 15.26 -5.22
C SER A 193 -3.20 14.44 -5.16
N ARG A 194 -3.67 13.95 -6.31
CA ARG A 194 -4.93 13.20 -6.43
C ARG A 194 -4.66 11.70 -6.38
N PHE A 195 -5.23 11.05 -5.38
CA PHE A 195 -5.19 9.60 -5.21
C PHE A 195 -6.52 8.99 -5.65
N GLU A 196 -6.43 7.90 -6.39
CA GLU A 196 -7.58 7.05 -6.74
C GLU A 196 -7.19 5.60 -6.45
N LEU A 197 -8.00 4.91 -5.65
CA LEU A 197 -7.75 3.53 -5.24
C LEU A 197 -8.91 2.68 -5.72
N PHE A 198 -8.64 1.64 -6.50
CA PHE A 198 -9.59 0.55 -6.68
C PHE A 198 -9.26 -0.55 -5.69
N ILE A 199 -10.22 -0.97 -4.88
CA ILE A 199 -10.05 -2.10 -3.98
C ILE A 199 -11.15 -3.11 -4.22
N LYS A 200 -10.74 -4.36 -4.48
CA LYS A 200 -11.60 -5.54 -4.41
C LYS A 200 -11.28 -6.29 -3.13
N TRP A 201 -12.29 -6.37 -2.25
CA TRP A 201 -12.17 -6.94 -0.92
C TRP A 201 -12.36 -8.46 -0.95
N ALA A 202 -11.32 -9.21 -0.60
CA ALA A 202 -11.34 -10.67 -0.54
C ALA A 202 -10.33 -11.20 0.49
N LYS A 203 -10.62 -12.37 1.05
CA LYS A 203 -9.74 -13.08 1.99
C LYS A 203 -8.67 -13.94 1.32
N ASP A 204 -8.71 -14.02 -0.01
CA ASP A 204 -7.87 -14.92 -0.81
C ASP A 204 -7.22 -14.15 -1.97
N SER A 205 -6.53 -14.89 -2.85
CA SER A 205 -5.80 -14.32 -3.98
C SER A 205 -6.65 -13.57 -5.02
N SER A 206 -7.97 -13.58 -4.90
CA SER A 206 -8.88 -12.84 -5.79
C SER A 206 -9.05 -11.36 -5.42
N GLY A 207 -8.49 -10.93 -4.28
CA GLY A 207 -8.46 -9.54 -3.86
C GLY A 207 -7.49 -8.71 -4.71
N GLN A 208 -7.76 -7.41 -4.79
CA GLN A 208 -7.00 -6.51 -5.64
C GLN A 208 -6.93 -5.13 -5.02
N VAL A 209 -5.78 -4.48 -5.14
CA VAL A 209 -5.64 -3.03 -4.95
C VAL A 209 -4.96 -2.44 -6.18
N LYS A 210 -5.50 -1.36 -6.75
CA LYS A 210 -4.78 -0.51 -7.70
C LYS A 210 -4.69 0.88 -7.11
N VAL A 211 -3.52 1.50 -7.19
CA VAL A 211 -3.30 2.87 -6.71
C VAL A 211 -2.89 3.73 -7.88
N TYR A 212 -3.67 4.78 -8.13
CA TYR A 212 -3.36 5.83 -9.09
C TYR A 212 -2.99 7.09 -8.32
N LEU A 213 -1.95 7.77 -8.80
CA LEU A 213 -1.50 9.07 -8.31
C LEU A 213 -1.42 10.03 -9.49
N ASP A 214 -2.13 11.15 -9.39
CA ASP A 214 -2.22 12.18 -10.43
C ASP A 214 -2.60 11.56 -11.80
N GLY A 215 -3.54 10.60 -11.78
CA GLY A 215 -4.08 9.89 -12.94
C GLY A 215 -3.27 8.66 -13.37
N LYS A 216 -2.01 8.55 -12.94
CA LYS A 216 -1.11 7.46 -13.33
C LYS A 216 -1.24 6.28 -12.38
N LEU A 217 -1.42 5.05 -12.91
CA LEU A 217 -1.25 3.83 -12.11
C LEU A 217 0.20 3.76 -11.61
N VAL A 218 0.40 3.82 -10.29
CA VAL A 218 1.72 3.81 -9.67
C VAL A 218 2.07 2.47 -9.03
N THR A 219 1.06 1.71 -8.57
CA THR A 219 1.27 0.34 -8.09
C THR A 219 -0.03 -0.48 -8.11
N GLU A 220 0.10 -1.80 -8.17
CA GLU A 220 -1.01 -2.75 -8.01
C GLU A 220 -0.64 -3.95 -7.13
N TRP A 221 -1.63 -4.46 -6.41
CA TRP A 221 -1.55 -5.66 -5.58
C TRP A 221 -2.60 -6.68 -6.03
N ARG A 222 -2.23 -7.95 -6.02
CA ARG A 222 -3.13 -9.10 -6.17
C ARG A 222 -2.88 -10.08 -5.04
N GLY A 223 -3.91 -10.34 -4.24
CA GLY A 223 -3.76 -11.09 -3.01
C GLY A 223 -4.89 -10.80 -2.05
N PRO A 224 -4.86 -11.39 -0.85
CA PRO A 224 -5.80 -11.05 0.21
C PRO A 224 -5.78 -9.54 0.48
N THR A 225 -6.98 -8.97 0.59
CA THR A 225 -7.24 -7.58 1.00
C THR A 225 -8.08 -7.52 2.27
N PHE A 226 -8.48 -8.68 2.80
CA PHE A 226 -8.97 -8.86 4.16
C PHE A 226 -8.04 -9.76 4.96
N THR A 227 -8.02 -9.55 6.28
CA THR A 227 -7.53 -10.58 7.20
C THR A 227 -8.59 -11.68 7.36
N PRO A 228 -8.23 -12.96 7.18
CA PRO A 228 -9.14 -14.07 7.43
C PRO A 228 -9.75 -14.01 8.84
N GLY A 229 -11.06 -14.18 8.95
CA GLY A 229 -11.80 -14.13 10.22
C GLY A 229 -12.20 -12.72 10.69
N PHE A 230 -11.70 -11.65 10.06
CA PHE A 230 -12.02 -10.26 10.39
C PHE A 230 -12.73 -9.51 9.25
N GLU A 231 -13.36 -10.23 8.32
CA GLU A 231 -13.98 -9.66 7.11
C GLU A 231 -15.26 -8.88 7.43
N ARG A 232 -15.87 -9.13 8.59
CA ARG A 232 -17.19 -8.59 8.96
C ARG A 232 -17.16 -7.12 9.34
N THR A 233 -15.99 -6.58 9.70
CA THR A 233 -15.85 -5.17 10.05
C THR A 233 -14.71 -4.56 9.25
N ASN A 234 -14.99 -3.49 8.51
CA ASN A 234 -13.98 -2.77 7.76
C ASN A 234 -14.44 -1.34 7.50
N TYR A 235 -13.71 -0.36 8.02
CA TYR A 235 -14.06 1.05 7.90
C TYR A 235 -12.83 1.89 7.57
N ALA A 236 -13.05 2.90 6.73
CA ALA A 236 -12.00 3.83 6.35
C ALA A 236 -11.65 4.80 7.49
N LYS A 237 -10.38 5.17 7.57
CA LYS A 237 -9.85 6.24 8.41
C LYS A 237 -8.90 7.09 7.59
N PHE A 238 -8.89 8.39 7.81
CA PHE A 238 -7.96 9.30 7.15
C PHE A 238 -7.63 10.52 8.01
N GLY A 239 -6.43 11.06 7.80
CA GLY A 239 -5.83 12.12 8.61
C GLY A 239 -4.34 11.88 8.80
N ILE A 240 -3.83 12.11 10.02
CA ILE A 240 -2.47 11.71 10.42
C ILE A 240 -2.60 10.78 11.63
N TYR A 241 -2.12 9.55 11.50
CA TYR A 241 -1.84 8.69 12.64
C TYR A 241 -0.37 8.30 12.61
N LEU A 242 0.40 8.75 13.59
CA LEU A 242 1.79 8.38 13.77
C LEU A 242 1.88 7.50 15.01
N CYS A 243 2.07 6.21 14.81
CA CYS A 243 2.04 5.24 15.87
C CYS A 243 3.41 4.64 16.18
N CYS A 244 3.49 3.98 17.34
CA CYS A 244 4.62 3.15 17.75
C CYS A 244 5.95 3.91 17.65
N THR A 245 5.95 5.19 18.02
CA THR A 245 7.18 5.97 17.93
C THR A 245 8.14 5.55 19.05
N GLN A 246 9.44 5.79 18.89
CA GLN A 246 10.36 5.55 20.00
C GLN A 246 10.05 6.44 21.22
N SER A 247 9.49 7.63 20.97
CA SER A 247 9.07 8.57 22.01
C SER A 247 8.20 9.66 21.42
N VAL A 248 6.98 9.83 21.95
CA VAL A 248 6.07 10.88 21.49
C VAL A 248 6.63 12.29 21.72
N ALA A 249 7.51 12.47 22.72
CA ALA A 249 8.23 13.71 22.98
C ALA A 249 9.15 14.13 21.81
N ARG A 250 9.55 13.20 20.94
CA ARG A 250 10.36 13.49 19.75
C ARG A 250 9.52 13.78 18.51
N VAL A 251 8.20 13.58 18.57
CA VAL A 251 7.31 13.83 17.45
C VAL A 251 7.32 15.31 17.11
N ARG A 252 7.60 15.62 15.85
CA ARG A 252 7.44 16.97 15.31
C ARG A 252 5.98 17.18 14.93
N GLY A 253 5.46 18.34 15.28
CA GLY A 253 4.11 18.72 14.88
C GLY A 253 3.98 18.70 13.35
N ALA A 254 2.84 18.24 12.86
CA ALA A 254 2.58 18.10 11.44
C ALA A 254 1.13 18.45 11.14
N SER A 255 0.89 19.02 9.97
CA SER A 255 -0.46 19.28 9.46
C SER A 255 -0.57 18.84 8.02
N LEU A 256 -1.77 18.43 7.61
CA LEU A 256 -2.09 18.14 6.22
C LEU A 256 -3.56 18.45 5.94
N TYR A 257 -3.93 18.40 4.67
CA TYR A 257 -5.30 18.61 4.23
C TYR A 257 -5.78 17.52 3.28
N PHE A 258 -7.05 17.14 3.41
CA PHE A 258 -7.75 16.27 2.48
C PHE A 258 -8.91 17.03 1.82
N ALA A 259 -9.05 16.88 0.51
CA ALA A 259 -10.15 17.44 -0.28
C ALA A 259 -10.79 16.35 -1.15
N ALA A 260 -12.03 16.55 -1.58
CA ALA A 260 -12.73 15.67 -2.51
C ALA A 260 -12.64 14.17 -2.15
N VAL A 261 -12.86 13.86 -0.86
CA VAL A 261 -12.88 12.49 -0.32
C VAL A 261 -14.18 11.80 -0.74
N SER A 262 -14.10 10.76 -1.56
CA SER A 262 -15.26 10.07 -2.10
C SER A 262 -15.08 8.56 -2.28
N ARG A 263 -16.20 7.84 -2.32
CA ARG A 263 -16.33 6.41 -2.63
C ARG A 263 -17.38 6.23 -3.72
N ALA A 264 -17.04 5.47 -4.75
CA ALA A 264 -17.92 5.19 -5.88
C ALA A 264 -17.80 3.74 -6.38
N GLU A 265 -18.78 3.29 -7.15
CA GLU A 265 -18.75 1.97 -7.79
C GLU A 265 -17.80 1.93 -9.00
N THR A 266 -17.63 3.08 -9.68
CA THR A 266 -16.78 3.26 -10.85
C THR A 266 -15.77 4.38 -10.61
N ARG A 267 -14.65 4.38 -11.35
CA ARG A 267 -13.66 5.47 -11.31
C ARG A 267 -14.27 6.82 -11.66
N ASP A 268 -15.20 6.82 -12.62
CA ASP A 268 -15.92 8.02 -13.07
C ASP A 268 -16.92 8.55 -12.04
N GLY A 269 -17.38 7.71 -11.11
CA GLY A 269 -18.17 8.19 -9.98
C GLY A 269 -17.38 9.01 -8.97
N LEU A 270 -16.07 9.15 -9.11
CA LEU A 270 -15.24 9.98 -8.23
C LEU A 270 -15.23 11.47 -8.61
N TYR A 271 -15.85 11.86 -9.74
CA TYR A 271 -15.90 13.26 -10.19
C TYR A 271 -16.68 14.11 -9.18
N THR A 272 -16.04 15.15 -8.67
CA THR A 272 -16.73 16.18 -7.88
C THR A 272 -17.58 17.08 -8.77
N GLN A 273 -18.40 17.94 -8.17
CA GLN A 273 -19.11 18.98 -8.92
C GLN A 273 -18.11 19.90 -9.64
N GLY A 274 -16.99 20.25 -9.00
CA GLY A 274 -15.91 21.04 -9.60
C GLY A 274 -15.28 20.35 -10.81
N ASP A 275 -15.04 19.04 -10.72
CA ASP A 275 -14.48 18.26 -11.83
C ASP A 275 -15.46 18.15 -13.01
N ALA A 276 -16.75 17.99 -12.74
CA ALA A 276 -17.80 17.97 -13.77
C ALA A 276 -17.90 19.33 -14.51
N LEU A 277 -17.73 20.44 -13.80
CA LEU A 277 -17.66 21.78 -14.41
C LEU A 277 -16.41 21.96 -15.27
N ALA A 278 -15.25 21.47 -14.79
CA ALA A 278 -14.02 21.48 -15.59
C ALA A 278 -14.16 20.60 -16.84
N LEU A 279 -14.78 19.42 -16.71
CA LEU A 279 -15.05 18.52 -17.84
C LEU A 279 -15.99 19.16 -18.85
N LYS A 280 -17.05 19.83 -18.40
CA LYS A 280 -17.97 20.56 -19.27
C LYS A 280 -17.24 21.65 -20.05
N SER A 281 -16.34 22.37 -19.38
CA SER A 281 -15.52 23.42 -20.00
C SER A 281 -14.55 22.84 -21.03
N LEU A 282 -13.94 21.68 -20.73
CA LEU A 282 -13.10 20.95 -21.67
C LEU A 282 -13.92 20.54 -22.91
N GLN A 283 -15.12 19.99 -22.71
CA GLN A 283 -16.00 19.60 -23.81
C GLN A 283 -16.39 20.79 -24.71
N VAL A 284 -16.71 21.95 -24.12
CA VAL A 284 -16.94 23.20 -24.87
C VAL A 284 -15.71 23.58 -25.68
N THR A 285 -14.53 23.53 -25.07
CA THR A 285 -13.25 23.89 -25.70
C THR A 285 -12.94 22.97 -26.87
N LEU A 286 -13.07 21.65 -26.69
CA LEU A 286 -12.85 20.67 -27.75
C LEU A 286 -13.82 20.86 -28.93
N ASN A 287 -15.11 21.09 -28.65
CA ASN A 287 -16.10 21.37 -29.70
C ASN A 287 -15.76 22.66 -30.48
N ALA A 288 -15.32 23.73 -29.81
CA ALA A 288 -14.89 24.96 -30.45
C ALA A 288 -13.66 24.77 -31.36
N LEU A 289 -12.80 23.78 -31.05
CA LEU A 289 -11.66 23.36 -31.87
C LEU A 289 -12.04 22.44 -33.04
N GLY A 290 -13.33 22.17 -33.22
CA GLY A 290 -13.88 21.28 -34.25
C GLY A 290 -13.72 19.79 -33.94
N CYS A 291 -13.55 19.44 -32.66
CA CYS A 291 -13.45 18.06 -32.18
C CYS A 291 -14.78 17.67 -31.53
N ASP A 292 -15.56 16.83 -32.21
CA ASP A 292 -16.92 16.50 -31.80
C ASP A 292 -16.91 15.55 -30.59
N VAL A 293 -17.18 16.12 -29.42
CA VAL A 293 -17.38 15.40 -28.15
C VAL A 293 -18.85 15.21 -27.80
N GLY A 294 -19.76 15.62 -28.68
CA GLY A 294 -21.19 15.69 -28.41
C GLY A 294 -21.56 16.87 -27.51
N LYS A 295 -22.66 16.73 -26.76
CA LYS A 295 -23.19 17.77 -25.89
C LYS A 295 -22.26 18.00 -24.68
N PRO A 296 -21.84 19.25 -24.39
CA PRO A 296 -21.10 19.56 -23.17
C PRO A 296 -21.98 19.42 -21.92
N ASP A 297 -21.99 18.25 -21.32
CA ASP A 297 -22.83 17.86 -20.19
C ASP A 297 -22.04 17.66 -18.89
N GLY A 298 -20.71 17.76 -18.95
CA GLY A 298 -19.83 17.54 -17.79
C GLY A 298 -19.74 16.09 -17.35
N ARG A 299 -20.16 15.14 -18.19
CA ARG A 299 -20.08 13.71 -17.91
C ARG A 299 -18.96 13.06 -18.71
N PRO A 300 -18.13 12.20 -18.08
CA PRO A 300 -17.12 11.47 -18.80
C PRO A 300 -17.79 10.48 -19.74
N ASN A 301 -17.38 10.48 -21.01
CA ASN A 301 -17.81 9.51 -22.01
C ASN A 301 -16.62 9.18 -22.93
N GLU A 302 -16.73 8.05 -23.63
CA GLU A 302 -15.69 7.53 -24.53
C GLU A 302 -15.24 8.58 -25.56
N ARG A 303 -16.20 9.25 -26.21
CA ARG A 303 -15.95 10.29 -27.21
C ARG A 303 -15.13 11.45 -26.66
N THR A 304 -15.44 11.91 -25.45
CA THR A 304 -14.71 13.00 -24.78
C THR A 304 -13.28 12.56 -24.46
N ARG A 305 -13.09 11.30 -24.02
CA ARG A 305 -11.75 10.73 -23.73
C ARG A 305 -10.91 10.64 -25.00
N GLU A 306 -11.49 10.11 -26.08
CA GLU A 306 -10.82 10.02 -27.38
C GLU A 306 -10.39 11.39 -27.88
N MET A 307 -11.29 12.37 -27.86
CA MET A 307 -10.97 13.73 -28.32
C MET A 307 -9.99 14.44 -27.39
N ALA A 308 -10.05 14.24 -26.08
CA ALA A 308 -9.04 14.77 -25.17
C ALA A 308 -7.63 14.26 -25.53
N LEU A 309 -7.50 13.01 -25.99
CA LEU A 309 -6.22 12.42 -26.36
C LEU A 309 -5.78 12.73 -27.80
N SER A 310 -6.69 13.14 -28.67
CA SER A 310 -6.43 13.12 -30.12
C SER A 310 -6.96 14.31 -30.92
N CYS A 311 -7.64 15.26 -30.29
CA CYS A 311 -8.15 16.45 -30.98
C CYS A 311 -7.04 17.23 -31.70
N ARG A 312 -5.81 17.18 -31.15
CA ARG A 312 -4.60 17.78 -31.71
C ARG A 312 -3.43 16.80 -31.68
N THR A 313 -2.46 16.99 -32.56
CA THR A 313 -1.20 16.23 -32.55
C THR A 313 -0.29 16.78 -31.46
N LEU A 314 -0.41 16.23 -30.27
CA LEU A 314 0.30 16.70 -29.08
C LEU A 314 1.75 16.19 -29.06
N PRO A 315 2.73 17.00 -28.61
CA PRO A 315 4.09 16.52 -28.37
C PRO A 315 4.11 15.35 -27.38
N ALA A 316 5.09 14.46 -27.51
CA ALA A 316 5.26 13.33 -26.61
C ALA A 316 5.38 13.81 -25.15
N GLY A 317 4.53 13.30 -24.27
CA GLY A 317 4.50 13.66 -22.85
C GLY A 317 3.79 14.98 -22.51
N ALA A 318 3.27 15.73 -23.50
CA ALA A 318 2.55 16.98 -23.25
C ALA A 318 1.15 16.77 -22.65
N ALA A 319 0.52 15.64 -22.94
CA ALA A 319 -0.80 15.29 -22.44
C ALA A 319 -0.73 14.26 -21.32
N PRO A 320 -1.66 14.31 -20.34
CA PRO A 320 -1.92 13.16 -19.47
C PRO A 320 -2.31 11.93 -20.30
N ARG A 321 -2.10 10.73 -19.75
CA ARG A 321 -2.37 9.47 -20.46
C ARG A 321 -3.84 9.15 -20.63
N ASP A 322 -4.66 9.53 -19.65
CA ASP A 322 -6.08 9.24 -19.58
C ASP A 322 -6.83 10.43 -18.99
N LEU A 323 -8.06 10.66 -19.45
CA LEU A 323 -8.95 11.67 -18.87
C LEU A 323 -9.66 11.12 -17.63
N SER A 324 -9.35 11.60 -16.45
CA SER A 324 -9.89 11.14 -15.17
C SER A 324 -10.13 12.34 -14.24
N VAL A 325 -10.63 12.07 -13.03
CA VAL A 325 -10.76 13.11 -11.99
C VAL A 325 -9.44 13.78 -11.65
N ALA A 326 -8.32 13.11 -11.89
CA ALA A 326 -6.98 13.65 -11.62
C ALA A 326 -6.44 14.51 -12.77
N THR A 327 -6.93 14.33 -14.00
CA THR A 327 -6.30 14.90 -15.20
C THR A 327 -7.22 15.84 -15.97
N VAL A 328 -8.52 15.91 -15.64
CA VAL A 328 -9.49 16.76 -16.34
C VAL A 328 -9.06 18.23 -16.40
N ARG A 329 -8.52 18.78 -15.31
CA ARG A 329 -8.03 20.16 -15.27
C ARG A 329 -6.76 20.34 -16.10
N SER A 330 -5.87 19.34 -16.13
CA SER A 330 -4.68 19.36 -16.98
C SER A 330 -5.04 19.35 -18.47
N PHE A 331 -6.03 18.55 -18.88
CA PHE A 331 -6.54 18.59 -20.24
C PHE A 331 -7.22 19.91 -20.57
N LEU A 332 -8.03 20.46 -19.66
CA LEU A 332 -8.64 21.77 -19.86
C LEU A 332 -7.58 22.85 -20.05
N ALA A 333 -6.55 22.89 -19.20
CA ALA A 333 -5.45 23.84 -19.33
C ALA A 333 -4.72 23.66 -20.68
N LEU A 334 -4.40 22.42 -21.05
CA LEU A 334 -3.72 22.09 -22.30
C LEU A 334 -4.47 22.61 -23.52
N TYR A 335 -5.79 22.36 -23.61
CA TYR A 335 -6.60 22.80 -24.76
C TYR A 335 -7.06 24.26 -24.70
N SER A 336 -6.97 24.90 -23.53
CA SER A 336 -7.20 26.34 -23.40
C SER A 336 -5.99 27.17 -23.88
N ASP A 337 -4.82 26.55 -24.02
CA ASP A 337 -3.63 27.19 -24.57
C ASP A 337 -3.79 27.44 -26.09
N PRO A 338 -3.69 28.69 -26.57
CA PRO A 338 -3.71 29.03 -27.99
C PRO A 338 -2.67 28.26 -28.83
N ALA A 339 -1.51 27.93 -28.25
CA ALA A 339 -0.47 27.17 -28.94
C ALA A 339 -0.96 25.74 -29.27
N THR A 340 -1.69 25.10 -28.36
CA THR A 340 -2.31 23.79 -28.60
C THR A 340 -3.39 23.88 -29.66
N ALA A 341 -4.21 24.93 -29.62
CA ALA A 341 -5.27 25.14 -30.61
C ALA A 341 -4.75 25.23 -32.04
N ALA A 342 -3.55 25.81 -32.22
CA ALA A 342 -2.86 25.97 -33.50
C ALA A 342 -2.17 24.69 -34.02
N LEU A 343 -2.06 23.64 -33.21
CA LEU A 343 -1.48 22.37 -33.64
C LEU A 343 -2.35 21.73 -34.75
N PRO A 344 -1.76 20.87 -35.60
CA PRO A 344 -2.52 20.09 -36.56
C PRO A 344 -3.56 19.20 -35.87
N LYS A 345 -4.65 18.89 -36.58
CA LYS A 345 -5.62 17.88 -36.13
C LYS A 345 -4.89 16.57 -35.88
N GLY A 346 -5.14 15.98 -34.72
CA GLY A 346 -4.60 14.68 -34.37
C GLY A 346 -5.43 13.54 -34.95
N ARG A 347 -4.91 12.33 -34.76
CA ARG A 347 -5.63 11.08 -35.02
C ARG A 347 -5.66 10.31 -33.71
N PHE A 348 -6.80 9.72 -33.37
CA PHE A 348 -6.85 8.86 -32.20
C PHE A 348 -5.93 7.66 -32.42
N ILE A 349 -4.96 7.55 -31.51
CA ILE A 349 -4.16 6.36 -31.32
C ILE A 349 -4.60 5.87 -29.94
N GLU A 350 -5.25 4.72 -29.91
CA GLU A 350 -5.65 4.10 -28.65
C GLU A 350 -4.42 4.03 -27.74
N PRO A 351 -4.48 4.58 -26.52
CA PRO A 351 -3.41 4.37 -25.55
C PRO A 351 -3.19 2.86 -25.46
N PRO A 352 -1.94 2.37 -25.42
CA PRO A 352 -1.70 0.96 -25.17
C PRO A 352 -2.56 0.53 -23.97
N LEU A 353 -3.34 -0.54 -24.14
CA LEU A 353 -4.03 -1.21 -23.02
C LEU A 353 -3.06 -1.29 -21.83
N GLU A 354 -3.55 -1.19 -20.59
CA GLU A 354 -2.76 -1.52 -19.40
C GLU A 354 -2.28 -2.98 -19.49
N VAL A 355 -1.22 -3.21 -20.24
CA VAL A 355 -0.40 -4.42 -20.29
C VAL A 355 1.04 -3.95 -20.42
N GLY A 356 1.53 -3.43 -19.30
CA GLY A 356 2.73 -3.97 -18.71
C GLY A 356 2.38 -4.47 -17.32
N SER A 357 1.79 -5.66 -17.18
CA SER A 357 2.61 -6.70 -16.57
C SER A 357 3.83 -6.88 -17.46
N VAL A 358 5.03 -6.59 -16.96
CA VAL A 358 6.24 -7.05 -17.63
C VAL A 358 6.18 -8.57 -17.62
N SER A 359 5.75 -9.13 -18.74
CA SER A 359 5.88 -10.53 -19.09
C SER A 359 6.23 -10.53 -20.57
N ASN A 360 7.46 -10.15 -20.86
CA ASN A 360 8.06 -10.33 -22.18
C ASN A 360 8.70 -11.72 -22.19
N VAL A 361 8.06 -12.67 -22.86
CA VAL A 361 8.74 -13.85 -23.40
C VAL A 361 8.22 -13.98 -24.84
N PRO A 362 9.11 -13.85 -25.85
CA PRO A 362 9.73 -15.06 -26.38
C PRO A 362 11.24 -14.99 -26.71
N LYS A 363 11.87 -16.12 -26.36
CA LYS A 363 13.06 -16.82 -26.91
C LYS A 363 14.46 -16.24 -26.65
N ASP A 364 15.11 -16.89 -25.68
CA ASP A 364 16.53 -17.24 -25.59
C ASP A 364 17.58 -16.13 -25.76
N VAL A 365 17.57 -15.09 -24.90
CA VAL A 365 18.79 -14.32 -24.51
C VAL A 365 18.53 -13.66 -23.15
N ALA A 366 19.57 -13.52 -22.31
CA ALA A 366 19.56 -12.81 -21.02
C ALA A 366 18.84 -11.44 -21.06
N SER A 367 18.14 -11.08 -19.98
CA SER A 367 17.36 -9.84 -19.87
C SER A 367 18.26 -8.59 -19.82
N PRO A 368 17.86 -7.44 -20.42
CA PRO A 368 18.57 -6.16 -20.31
C PRO A 368 18.76 -5.65 -18.87
N SER A 369 18.07 -6.24 -17.89
CA SER A 369 18.14 -5.92 -16.46
C SER A 369 19.25 -6.65 -15.68
N GLY A 370 20.05 -7.51 -16.32
CA GLY A 370 21.06 -8.32 -15.65
C GLY A 370 20.52 -9.48 -14.81
N LEU A 371 19.21 -9.75 -14.86
CA LEU A 371 18.57 -10.88 -14.19
C LEU A 371 18.54 -12.12 -15.10
N LEU A 372 18.59 -13.29 -14.48
CA LEU A 372 18.29 -14.57 -15.12
C LEU A 372 16.84 -14.56 -15.66
N MET A 373 16.64 -15.21 -16.80
CA MET A 373 15.31 -15.40 -17.35
C MET A 373 14.64 -16.57 -16.62
N PRO A 374 13.52 -16.35 -15.91
CA PRO A 374 12.93 -17.40 -15.09
C PRO A 374 12.11 -18.37 -15.94
N VAL A 375 12.14 -19.66 -15.60
CA VAL A 375 11.32 -20.69 -16.28
C VAL A 375 9.86 -20.58 -15.85
N PHE A 376 9.65 -20.37 -14.56
CA PHE A 376 8.36 -20.15 -13.94
C PHE A 376 8.23 -18.70 -13.49
N LYS A 377 7.03 -18.14 -13.63
CA LYS A 377 6.73 -16.88 -12.97
C LYS A 377 6.40 -17.15 -11.50
N VAL A 378 7.22 -16.60 -10.61
CA VAL A 378 7.14 -16.84 -9.17
C VAL A 378 6.93 -15.51 -8.45
N HIS A 379 6.09 -15.54 -7.42
CA HIS A 379 6.01 -14.50 -6.41
C HIS A 379 6.39 -15.11 -5.07
N ALA A 380 7.33 -14.50 -4.36
CA ALA A 380 7.71 -14.93 -3.03
C ALA A 380 7.90 -13.72 -2.12
N TYR A 381 7.62 -13.89 -0.84
CA TYR A 381 7.83 -12.87 0.17
C TYR A 381 8.24 -13.50 1.48
N GLU A 382 8.92 -12.73 2.32
CA GLU A 382 9.29 -13.15 3.67
C GLU A 382 8.04 -13.16 4.56
N GLY A 383 7.71 -14.34 5.07
CA GLY A 383 6.63 -14.54 6.04
C GLY A 383 7.10 -14.31 7.47
N GLN A 384 8.22 -14.95 7.84
CA GLN A 384 8.89 -14.77 9.14
C GLN A 384 10.40 -14.72 8.95
N ALA A 385 11.09 -14.04 9.88
CA ALA A 385 12.54 -14.00 9.93
C ALA A 385 13.01 -14.13 11.38
N GLN A 386 14.06 -14.90 11.60
CA GLN A 386 14.68 -15.07 12.91
C GLN A 386 16.19 -15.21 12.78
N MET A 387 16.91 -14.75 13.81
CA MET A 387 18.34 -14.98 13.96
C MET A 387 18.54 -16.12 14.97
N GLY A 388 19.24 -17.17 14.58
CA GLY A 388 19.41 -18.39 15.38
C GLY A 388 20.81 -18.51 16.00
N GLY A 389 20.90 -18.85 17.28
CA GLY A 389 22.19 -19.12 17.95
C GLY A 389 23.08 -17.87 18.10
N ASN A 390 24.41 -18.05 18.06
CA ASN A 390 25.37 -16.94 18.00
C ASN A 390 25.13 -16.13 16.70
N ASP A 391 25.46 -14.82 16.70
CA ASP A 391 25.12 -13.74 15.74
C ASP A 391 25.44 -13.96 14.23
N SER A 392 25.36 -15.17 13.69
CA SER A 392 25.81 -15.55 12.34
C SER A 392 24.90 -16.56 11.63
N THR A 393 23.76 -16.95 12.21
CA THR A 393 22.76 -17.78 11.52
C THR A 393 21.48 -17.00 11.30
N TYR A 394 21.05 -16.93 10.05
CA TYR A 394 19.89 -16.16 9.59
C TYR A 394 18.89 -17.10 8.96
N VAL A 395 17.65 -17.04 9.43
CA VAL A 395 16.56 -17.88 8.96
C VAL A 395 15.45 -16.98 8.43
N THR A 396 15.05 -17.19 7.19
CA THR A 396 13.96 -16.49 6.51
C THR A 396 12.97 -17.51 5.96
N ASP A 397 11.71 -17.42 6.37
CA ASP A 397 10.63 -18.18 5.77
C ASP A 397 10.11 -17.45 4.53
N LEU A 398 10.19 -18.11 3.38
CA LEU A 398 9.65 -17.61 2.12
C LEU A 398 8.33 -18.30 1.80
N ASP A 399 7.28 -17.52 1.62
CA ASP A 399 6.00 -17.99 1.09
C ASP A 399 6.01 -17.90 -0.44
N ILE A 400 6.09 -19.04 -1.11
CA ILE A 400 6.36 -19.13 -2.55
C ILE A 400 5.09 -19.51 -3.31
N LYS A 401 4.72 -18.67 -4.28
CA LYS A 401 3.61 -18.87 -5.20
C LYS A 401 4.11 -18.97 -6.63
N ILE A 402 3.75 -20.06 -7.31
CA ILE A 402 4.13 -20.30 -8.71
C ILE A 402 2.92 -20.08 -9.61
N ASP A 403 3.00 -19.13 -10.52
CA ASP A 403 1.96 -18.89 -11.52
C ASP A 403 1.96 -20.03 -12.56
N LYS A 404 0.78 -20.62 -12.84
CA LYS A 404 0.59 -21.73 -13.82
C LYS A 404 1.53 -22.91 -13.57
N SER A 405 1.51 -23.42 -12.35
CA SER A 405 2.57 -24.24 -11.75
C SER A 405 2.86 -25.64 -12.33
N GLY A 406 2.30 -26.05 -13.46
CA GLY A 406 2.61 -27.34 -14.10
C GLY A 406 2.43 -28.59 -13.21
N GLY A 407 1.76 -28.47 -12.04
CA GLY A 407 1.62 -29.53 -11.04
C GLY A 407 2.35 -29.31 -9.71
N THR A 408 3.21 -28.30 -9.59
CA THR A 408 3.86 -27.93 -8.32
C THR A 408 2.91 -27.07 -7.47
N PRO A 409 2.60 -27.43 -6.21
CA PRO A 409 1.78 -26.57 -5.36
C PRO A 409 2.56 -25.33 -4.90
N ASN A 410 1.85 -24.29 -4.45
CA ASN A 410 2.46 -23.24 -3.63
C ASN A 410 2.97 -23.86 -2.33
N PHE A 411 4.06 -23.32 -1.80
CA PHE A 411 4.71 -23.88 -0.62
C PHE A 411 5.45 -22.80 0.16
N SER A 412 5.75 -23.10 1.42
CA SER A 412 6.56 -22.24 2.28
C SER A 412 7.90 -22.93 2.54
N LEU A 413 8.98 -22.17 2.47
CA LEU A 413 10.35 -22.66 2.52
C LEU A 413 11.15 -21.83 3.52
N ALA A 414 11.63 -22.46 4.57
CA ALA A 414 12.64 -21.86 5.44
C ALA A 414 13.98 -21.89 4.71
N VAL A 415 14.64 -20.73 4.59
CA VAL A 415 15.99 -20.59 4.05
C VAL A 415 16.91 -20.19 5.20
N VAL A 416 17.91 -21.04 5.45
CA VAL A 416 18.86 -20.87 6.54
C VAL A 416 20.25 -20.65 5.97
N VAL A 417 20.83 -19.51 6.34
CA VAL A 417 22.14 -19.07 5.90
C VAL A 417 23.00 -18.86 7.13
N HIS A 418 24.15 -19.54 7.19
CA HIS A 418 25.20 -19.18 8.14
C HIS A 418 26.24 -18.31 7.44
N SER A 419 26.52 -17.14 7.99
CA SER A 419 27.48 -16.18 7.46
C SER A 419 28.19 -15.47 8.61
N ALA A 420 29.50 -15.71 8.75
CA ALA A 420 30.34 -15.05 9.75
C ALA A 420 30.79 -13.66 9.30
N VAL A 421 30.72 -13.38 7.99
CA VAL A 421 31.11 -12.11 7.38
C VAL A 421 30.05 -11.74 6.34
N PRO A 422 29.48 -10.51 6.37
CA PRO A 422 28.49 -10.07 5.40
C PRO A 422 28.94 -10.34 3.96
N GLY A 423 28.13 -11.10 3.22
CA GLY A 423 28.37 -11.39 1.80
C GLY A 423 29.13 -12.69 1.50
N ASP A 424 29.66 -13.39 2.52
CA ASP A 424 30.19 -14.75 2.40
C ASP A 424 29.35 -15.75 3.19
N ILE A 425 28.67 -16.62 2.46
CA ILE A 425 27.81 -17.67 3.02
C ILE A 425 28.66 -18.92 3.20
N GLY A 426 28.81 -19.32 4.47
CA GLY A 426 29.54 -20.51 4.87
C GLY A 426 28.69 -21.77 4.75
N THR A 427 27.40 -21.70 5.10
CA THR A 427 26.45 -22.80 4.90
C THR A 427 25.10 -22.29 4.40
N LEU A 428 24.46 -23.12 3.58
CA LEU A 428 23.09 -22.94 3.10
C LEU A 428 22.32 -24.22 3.40
N GLU A 429 21.19 -24.07 4.07
CA GLU A 429 20.19 -25.12 4.26
C GLU A 429 18.80 -24.57 3.91
N MET A 430 17.91 -25.43 3.44
CA MET A 430 16.51 -25.06 3.24
C MET A 430 15.60 -26.14 3.78
N PHE A 431 14.42 -25.76 4.27
CA PHE A 431 13.44 -26.70 4.83
C PHE A 431 12.04 -26.43 4.30
N LEU A 432 11.31 -27.48 3.92
CA LEU A 432 9.89 -27.33 3.63
C LEU A 432 9.12 -27.15 4.93
N ASN A 433 8.39 -26.04 5.06
CA ASN A 433 7.58 -25.78 6.27
C ASN A 433 6.36 -26.70 6.39
N ALA A 434 5.98 -27.42 5.33
CA ALA A 434 4.97 -28.47 5.44
C ALA A 434 5.59 -29.75 6.02
N PRO A 435 4.95 -30.41 7.01
CA PRO A 435 5.46 -31.65 7.59
C PRO A 435 5.37 -32.79 6.57
N THR A 436 6.38 -33.67 6.56
CA THR A 436 6.41 -34.86 5.72
C THR A 436 6.13 -36.12 6.53
N LYS A 437 5.31 -37.01 5.95
CA LYS A 437 5.09 -38.36 6.49
C LYS A 437 6.12 -39.37 5.99
N SER A 438 7.04 -38.94 5.12
CA SER A 438 8.02 -39.81 4.44
C SER A 438 9.41 -39.76 5.08
N ALA A 439 9.50 -39.28 6.33
CA ALA A 439 10.76 -39.00 7.00
C ALA A 439 11.75 -40.17 6.97
N ARG A 440 11.28 -41.40 7.25
CA ARG A 440 12.10 -42.61 7.22
C ARG A 440 12.68 -42.91 5.83
N LYS A 441 11.95 -42.61 4.76
CA LYS A 441 12.42 -42.81 3.38
C LYS A 441 13.42 -41.73 2.99
N VAL A 442 13.11 -40.47 3.29
CA VAL A 442 13.97 -39.31 3.04
C VAL A 442 15.33 -39.47 3.74
N ALA A 443 15.33 -39.91 5.00
CA ALA A 443 16.56 -40.12 5.78
C ALA A 443 17.56 -41.10 5.12
N SER A 444 17.10 -42.01 4.25
CA SER A 444 17.98 -42.94 3.53
C SER A 444 18.76 -42.30 2.38
N CYS A 445 18.39 -41.08 1.97
CA CYS A 445 19.04 -40.37 0.86
C CYS A 445 20.29 -39.58 1.26
N ALA A 446 20.80 -39.74 2.49
CA ALA A 446 21.89 -38.93 3.06
C ALA A 446 21.60 -37.40 3.08
N LEU A 447 20.35 -37.03 2.79
CA LEU A 447 19.74 -35.74 3.05
C LEU A 447 18.89 -35.85 4.32
N GLY A 448 18.91 -34.81 5.13
CA GLY A 448 18.24 -34.83 6.42
C GLY A 448 16.72 -34.73 6.31
N THR A 449 16.05 -35.21 7.35
CA THR A 449 14.85 -34.54 7.84
C THR A 449 15.25 -33.64 9.00
N ILE A 450 14.53 -32.54 9.19
CA ILE A 450 14.64 -31.75 10.42
C ILE A 450 13.38 -31.96 11.25
N LYS A 451 13.55 -32.06 12.56
CA LYS A 451 12.42 -32.13 13.49
C LYS A 451 12.13 -30.74 14.02
N TYR A 452 10.92 -30.25 13.80
CA TYR A 452 10.50 -28.97 14.35
C TYR A 452 10.16 -29.12 15.85
N PRO A 453 10.10 -28.02 16.63
CA PRO A 453 9.82 -28.08 18.07
C PRO A 453 8.48 -28.75 18.42
N ASP A 454 7.53 -28.76 17.49
CA ASP A 454 6.24 -29.45 17.62
C ASP A 454 6.33 -30.98 17.42
N GLY A 455 7.53 -31.50 17.16
CA GLY A 455 7.83 -32.91 17.00
C GLY A 455 7.63 -33.45 15.57
N THR A 456 7.15 -32.62 14.65
CA THR A 456 6.91 -33.01 13.25
C THR A 456 8.20 -33.05 12.44
N ASP A 457 8.27 -33.94 11.45
CA ASP A 457 9.43 -34.11 10.58
C ASP A 457 9.22 -33.33 9.28
N HIS A 458 10.24 -32.61 8.84
CA HIS A 458 10.24 -31.77 7.64
C HIS A 458 11.36 -32.16 6.69
N VAL A 459 11.14 -31.93 5.40
CA VAL A 459 12.15 -32.20 4.36
C VAL A 459 13.25 -31.15 4.46
N ALA A 460 14.51 -31.59 4.56
CA ALA A 460 15.67 -30.71 4.52
C ALA A 460 16.46 -30.85 3.23
N PHE A 461 16.86 -29.73 2.66
CA PHE A 461 17.82 -29.61 1.58
C PHE A 461 19.13 -29.13 2.18
N ARG A 462 20.17 -29.95 2.06
CA ARG A 462 21.54 -29.56 2.44
C ARG A 462 22.35 -29.33 1.18
N PHE A 463 23.07 -28.21 1.18
CA PHE A 463 23.79 -27.77 0.01
C PHE A 463 25.30 -27.89 0.23
N ALA A 464 26.00 -28.42 -0.77
CA ALA A 464 27.46 -28.34 -0.85
C ALA A 464 27.83 -27.16 -1.75
N LYS A 465 28.83 -26.36 -1.33
CA LYS A 465 29.35 -25.25 -2.12
C LYS A 465 30.45 -25.76 -3.06
N SER A 466 30.32 -25.47 -4.35
CA SER A 466 31.35 -25.72 -5.38
C SER A 466 31.50 -24.45 -6.22
N GLY A 467 32.56 -23.69 -5.97
CA GLY A 467 32.70 -22.33 -6.49
C GLY A 467 31.49 -21.47 -6.11
N ASP A 468 30.82 -20.91 -7.11
CA ASP A 468 29.62 -20.07 -6.96
C ASP A 468 28.30 -20.86 -6.97
N THR A 469 28.36 -22.21 -6.98
CA THR A 469 27.18 -23.07 -7.04
C THR A 469 26.94 -23.79 -5.72
N TRP A 470 25.72 -23.67 -5.20
CA TRP A 470 25.18 -24.47 -4.11
C TRP A 470 24.43 -25.67 -4.69
N ILE A 471 24.99 -26.85 -4.47
CA ILE A 471 24.50 -28.11 -5.04
C ILE A 471 23.72 -28.86 -3.97
N VAL A 472 22.44 -29.15 -4.22
CA VAL A 472 21.63 -30.04 -3.36
C VAL A 472 22.21 -31.44 -3.44
N GLY A 473 22.71 -31.98 -2.32
CA GLY A 473 23.22 -33.35 -2.30
C GLY A 473 22.12 -34.37 -2.59
N ASN A 474 22.34 -35.35 -3.47
CA ASN A 474 21.42 -36.48 -3.71
C ASN A 474 19.94 -36.09 -3.98
N ALA A 475 19.71 -35.00 -4.71
CA ALA A 475 18.38 -34.47 -5.02
C ALA A 475 17.48 -35.51 -5.71
N SER A 476 18.05 -36.30 -6.62
CA SER A 476 17.34 -37.39 -7.32
C SER A 476 16.75 -38.43 -6.36
N CYS A 477 17.50 -38.85 -5.34
CA CYS A 477 16.99 -39.76 -4.31
C CYS A 477 15.86 -39.12 -3.50
N LEU A 478 16.06 -37.87 -3.06
CA LEU A 478 15.06 -37.14 -2.27
C LEU A 478 13.73 -37.06 -3.02
N ILE A 479 13.77 -36.63 -4.28
CA ILE A 479 12.59 -36.49 -5.13
C ILE A 479 11.89 -37.85 -5.31
N ALA A 480 12.65 -38.94 -5.45
CA ALA A 480 12.09 -40.29 -5.56
C ALA A 480 11.47 -40.83 -4.24
N ALA A 481 11.99 -40.39 -3.09
CA ALA A 481 11.52 -40.80 -1.77
C ALA A 481 10.22 -40.08 -1.33
N LEU A 482 9.87 -38.97 -1.98
CA LEU A 482 8.76 -38.09 -1.59
C LEU A 482 7.45 -38.41 -2.35
N PRO A 483 6.28 -38.15 -1.72
CA PRO A 483 4.99 -38.20 -2.40
C PRO A 483 4.91 -37.20 -3.56
N LYS A 484 4.10 -37.47 -4.58
CA LYS A 484 4.03 -36.70 -5.84
C LYS A 484 4.05 -35.17 -5.68
N LYS A 485 3.27 -34.61 -4.75
CA LYS A 485 3.22 -33.16 -4.53
C LYS A 485 4.48 -32.61 -3.86
N GLU A 486 4.99 -33.29 -2.83
CA GLU A 486 6.25 -32.92 -2.16
C GLU A 486 7.44 -33.09 -3.10
N ALA A 487 7.45 -34.16 -3.92
CA ALA A 487 8.46 -34.40 -4.95
C ALA A 487 8.47 -33.29 -6.03
N ALA A 488 7.31 -32.74 -6.38
CA ALA A 488 7.23 -31.61 -7.30
C ALA A 488 7.84 -30.34 -6.69
N VAL A 489 7.58 -30.07 -5.41
CA VAL A 489 8.20 -28.95 -4.68
C VAL A 489 9.71 -29.15 -4.54
N ALA A 490 10.15 -30.35 -4.15
CA ALA A 490 11.58 -30.66 -4.00
C ALA A 490 12.34 -30.49 -5.32
N ARG A 491 11.76 -30.94 -6.44
CA ARG A 491 12.31 -30.69 -7.78
C ARG A 491 12.36 -29.21 -8.10
N PHE A 492 11.31 -28.46 -7.77
CA PHE A 492 11.27 -27.02 -7.99
C PHE A 492 12.36 -26.28 -7.19
N VAL A 493 12.56 -26.63 -5.91
CA VAL A 493 13.63 -26.03 -5.09
C VAL A 493 15.02 -26.39 -5.64
N ALA A 494 15.22 -27.63 -6.11
CA ALA A 494 16.51 -28.04 -6.65
C ALA A 494 16.83 -27.37 -8.01
N ASP A 495 15.84 -27.27 -8.89
CA ASP A 495 16.06 -26.93 -10.30
C ASP A 495 15.66 -25.48 -10.65
N HIS A 496 14.82 -24.84 -9.82
CA HIS A 496 14.15 -23.58 -10.15
C HIS A 496 14.14 -22.57 -9.00
N PHE A 497 15.03 -22.70 -8.00
CA PHE A 497 15.14 -21.70 -6.94
C PHE A 497 15.56 -20.31 -7.49
N SER A 498 16.29 -20.26 -8.61
CA SER A 498 16.58 -18.99 -9.30
C SER A 498 15.31 -18.25 -9.72
N ASP A 499 14.22 -18.95 -10.04
CA ASP A 499 12.96 -18.31 -10.42
C ASP A 499 12.30 -17.62 -9.23
N VAL A 500 12.45 -18.17 -8.02
CA VAL A 500 12.06 -17.52 -6.77
C VAL A 500 12.83 -16.22 -6.61
N ALA A 501 14.16 -16.29 -6.76
CA ALA A 501 15.03 -15.13 -6.58
C ALA A 501 14.75 -14.03 -7.62
N VAL A 502 14.63 -14.40 -8.89
CA VAL A 502 14.27 -13.48 -9.98
C VAL A 502 12.90 -12.85 -9.71
N GLY A 503 11.91 -13.64 -9.30
CA GLY A 503 10.58 -13.14 -8.92
C GLY A 503 10.68 -12.07 -7.84
N MET A 504 11.43 -12.35 -6.77
CA MET A 504 11.61 -11.42 -5.66
C MET A 504 12.35 -10.13 -6.03
N VAL A 505 13.35 -10.21 -6.90
CA VAL A 505 14.05 -9.02 -7.38
C VAL A 505 13.17 -8.21 -8.33
N ALA A 506 12.43 -8.88 -9.22
CA ALA A 506 11.59 -8.24 -10.22
C ALA A 506 10.39 -7.51 -9.61
N ASP A 507 9.77 -8.04 -8.56
CA ASP A 507 8.66 -7.39 -7.85
C ASP A 507 9.11 -6.53 -6.65
N GLY A 508 10.42 -6.49 -6.39
CA GLY A 508 11.05 -5.68 -5.35
C GLY A 508 10.91 -6.24 -3.93
N SER A 509 10.25 -7.39 -3.75
CA SER A 509 10.14 -8.05 -2.44
C SER A 509 11.49 -8.47 -1.85
N VAL A 510 12.53 -8.62 -2.67
CA VAL A 510 13.92 -8.81 -2.20
C VAL A 510 14.36 -7.69 -1.24
N ASN A 511 13.92 -6.45 -1.49
CA ASN A 511 14.28 -5.29 -0.65
C ASN A 511 13.53 -5.28 0.68
N LEU A 512 12.55 -6.16 0.84
CA LEU A 512 11.77 -6.33 2.06
C LEU A 512 12.34 -7.41 2.98
N LEU A 513 13.36 -8.16 2.52
CA LEU A 513 14.05 -9.15 3.34
C LEU A 513 14.70 -8.48 4.55
N THR A 514 14.42 -9.04 5.73
CA THR A 514 14.86 -8.51 7.04
C THR A 514 16.38 -8.46 7.16
N PHE A 515 17.07 -9.47 6.65
CA PHE A 515 18.53 -9.58 6.78
C PHE A 515 19.24 -9.26 5.47
N ASP A 516 20.24 -8.37 5.52
CA ASP A 516 21.04 -7.96 4.35
C ASP A 516 21.77 -9.14 3.70
N VAL A 517 22.20 -10.12 4.49
CA VAL A 517 22.81 -11.35 3.96
C VAL A 517 21.83 -12.15 3.10
N MET A 518 20.55 -12.18 3.49
CA MET A 518 19.50 -12.86 2.72
C MET A 518 19.17 -12.07 1.45
N ARG A 519 19.10 -10.75 1.56
CA ARG A 519 18.95 -9.85 0.40
C ARG A 519 20.08 -10.02 -0.60
N SER A 520 21.32 -10.08 -0.13
CA SER A 520 22.50 -10.31 -0.98
C SER A 520 22.47 -11.70 -1.61
N PHE A 521 22.12 -12.75 -0.85
CA PHE A 521 21.99 -14.10 -1.37
C PHE A 521 20.98 -14.17 -2.52
N VAL A 522 19.75 -13.73 -2.27
CA VAL A 522 18.66 -13.74 -3.26
C VAL A 522 19.03 -12.87 -4.47
N GLY A 523 19.60 -11.69 -4.25
CA GLY A 523 20.07 -10.81 -5.33
C GLY A 523 21.10 -11.48 -6.24
N LYS A 524 22.13 -12.11 -5.66
CA LYS A 524 23.18 -12.81 -6.41
C LYS A 524 22.66 -14.05 -7.15
N VAL A 525 21.70 -14.77 -6.56
CA VAL A 525 21.04 -15.89 -7.24
C VAL A 525 20.21 -15.39 -8.42
N ALA A 526 19.53 -14.25 -8.29
CA ALA A 526 18.72 -13.68 -9.36
C ALA A 526 19.54 -13.19 -10.57
N THR A 527 20.77 -12.72 -10.35
CA THR A 527 21.70 -12.32 -11.43
C THR A 527 22.55 -13.47 -11.98
N GLY A 528 22.55 -14.62 -11.30
CA GLY A 528 23.37 -15.78 -11.65
C GLY A 528 24.82 -15.71 -11.16
N GLU A 529 25.16 -14.70 -10.35
CA GLU A 529 26.43 -14.62 -9.62
C GLU A 529 26.57 -15.76 -8.61
N LEU A 530 25.46 -16.22 -8.05
CA LEU A 530 25.38 -17.48 -7.30
C LEU A 530 24.36 -18.40 -7.99
N LYS A 531 24.58 -19.71 -7.91
CA LYS A 531 23.67 -20.72 -8.46
C LYS A 531 23.18 -21.65 -7.37
N VAL A 532 21.94 -22.07 -7.47
CA VAL A 532 21.36 -23.16 -6.69
C VAL A 532 20.95 -24.23 -7.68
N ALA A 533 21.45 -25.45 -7.52
CA ALA A 533 21.24 -26.52 -8.49
C ALA A 533 21.08 -27.88 -7.80
N GLY A 534 20.27 -28.77 -8.39
CA GLY A 534 20.23 -30.19 -8.05
C GLY A 534 21.42 -30.96 -8.65
N GLN A 535 21.85 -32.02 -7.96
CA GLN A 535 22.77 -33.04 -8.50
C GLN A 535 22.02 -34.25 -9.07
#